data_AF-A0AA88HNG8-F1
#
_entry.id   AF-A0AA88HNG8-F1
#
_cell.length_a   1.000
_cell.length_b   1.000
_cell.length_c   1.000
_cell.angle_alpha   90.00
_cell.angle_beta   90.00
_cell.angle_gamma   90.00
#
_symmetry.space_group_name_H-M   'P 1'
#
loop_
_entity.id
_entity.type
_entity.pdbx_description
1 polymer ?
#
loop_
_entity_poly.entity_id
_entity_poly.type
_entity_poly.pdbx_seq_one_letter_code
_entity_poly.pdbx_strand_id
1 'polypeptide(L)'
;MKELLKCYHVREGKDYSEARLHEIRKMSFCGTKLLSPPIPPEIPTPAEYFKQMFDDNMVEGLVFQSNLYAMQKEGVQLKVTSKEMGQFLGIHMLMGIIKKSTISQHWDRATRFLFIADVISRDRLKTLQIFFSCKR
;
A
#
# COMPACT_ATOMS: atom_id res chain seq x y z
N MET A 1 -4.80 -4.30 21.95
CA MET A 1 -3.74 -3.92 20.98
C MET A 1 -2.31 -4.18 21.46
N LYS A 2 -2.00 -4.14 22.77
CA LYS A 2 -0.66 -4.45 23.31
C LYS A 2 -0.27 -5.94 23.26
N GLU A 3 -1.24 -6.84 23.29
CA GLU A 3 -1.04 -8.30 23.27
C GLU A 3 -0.63 -8.84 21.89
N LEU A 4 -1.10 -8.23 20.79
CA LEU A 4 -0.83 -8.72 19.43
C LEU A 4 0.61 -8.46 18.96
N LEU A 5 1.28 -7.45 19.53
CA LEU A 5 2.70 -7.17 19.27
C LEU A 5 3.63 -8.17 19.97
N LYS A 6 3.22 -8.77 21.09
CA LYS A 6 4.00 -9.81 21.76
C LYS A 6 4.09 -11.09 20.91
N CYS A 7 2.99 -11.48 20.26
CA CYS A 7 2.97 -12.71 19.45
C CYS A 7 3.80 -12.59 18.16
N TYR A 8 4.00 -11.40 17.62
CA TYR A 8 4.83 -11.21 16.42
C TYR A 8 6.33 -11.31 16.74
N HIS A 9 6.74 -10.86 17.93
CA HIS A 9 8.16 -10.84 18.33
C HIS A 9 8.73 -12.19 18.77
N VAL A 10 7.91 -13.19 19.09
CA VAL A 10 8.41 -14.51 19.52
C VAL A 10 8.91 -15.37 18.35
N ARG A 11 8.52 -15.10 17.10
CA ARG A 11 8.87 -15.96 15.95
C ARG A 11 10.22 -15.68 15.27
N GLU A 12 10.86 -14.55 15.53
CA GLU A 12 12.08 -14.13 14.82
C GLU A 12 13.36 -14.17 15.66
N GLY A 13 13.31 -14.62 16.92
CA GLY A 13 14.52 -14.88 17.71
C GLY A 13 15.50 -13.71 17.87
N LYS A 14 15.04 -12.47 17.68
CA LYS A 14 15.86 -11.26 17.85
C LYS A 14 15.46 -10.60 19.16
N ASP A 15 16.30 -10.79 20.17
CA ASP A 15 16.22 -10.07 21.43
C ASP A 15 16.55 -8.60 21.16
N TYR A 16 15.51 -7.76 21.08
CA TYR A 16 15.66 -6.33 20.94
C TYR A 16 15.70 -5.73 22.36
N SER A 17 16.91 -5.55 22.88
CA SER A 17 17.15 -4.91 24.17
C SER A 17 16.34 -3.60 24.31
N GLU A 18 15.79 -3.34 25.50
CA GLU A 18 14.94 -2.17 25.79
C GLU A 18 15.55 -0.83 25.36
N ALA A 19 16.88 -0.76 25.29
CA ALA A 19 17.62 0.39 24.77
C ALA A 19 17.23 0.74 23.32
N ARG A 20 17.01 -0.26 22.44
CA ARG A 20 16.63 -0.03 21.04
C ARG A 20 15.18 0.39 20.89
N LEU A 21 14.29 -0.08 21.77
CA LEU A 21 12.90 0.35 21.83
C LEU A 21 12.76 1.78 22.36
N HIS A 22 13.64 2.19 23.29
CA HIS A 22 13.70 3.58 23.76
C HIS A 22 14.18 4.54 22.67
N GLU A 23 15.14 4.12 21.83
CA GLU A 23 15.61 4.88 20.66
C GLU A 23 14.50 5.05 19.61
N ILE A 24 13.79 3.97 19.26
CA ILE A 24 12.66 4.03 18.31
C ILE A 24 11.54 4.93 18.85
N ARG A 25 11.29 4.92 20.17
CA ARG A 25 10.27 5.77 20.79
C ARG A 25 10.67 7.25 20.87
N LYS A 26 11.98 7.55 20.81
CA LYS A 26 12.53 8.91 20.71
C LYS A 26 12.59 9.44 19.28
N MET A 27 12.40 8.58 18.27
CA MET A 27 12.13 9.03 16.90
C MET A 27 10.73 9.63 16.84
N SER A 28 10.62 10.86 17.34
CA SER A 28 9.58 11.79 16.90
C SER A 28 9.68 11.83 15.38
N PHE A 29 8.56 11.60 14.69
CA PHE A 29 8.43 11.95 13.27
C PHE A 29 8.40 13.47 13.17
N CYS A 30 9.51 14.10 13.54
CA CYS A 30 9.75 15.52 13.41
C CYS A 30 10.30 15.71 12.01
N GLY A 31 9.46 16.16 11.09
CA GLY A 31 9.81 16.44 9.69
C GLY A 31 10.84 17.56 9.51
N THR A 32 11.68 17.84 10.50
CA THR A 32 12.70 18.89 10.47
C THR A 32 14.07 18.29 10.74
N LYS A 33 14.58 17.62 9.71
CA LYS A 33 15.95 17.71 9.17
C LYS A 33 16.06 16.67 8.05
N LEU A 34 15.18 16.77 7.06
CA LEU A 34 15.60 16.41 5.72
C LEU A 34 16.60 17.51 5.36
N LEU A 35 17.91 17.24 5.49
CA LEU A 35 18.89 17.93 4.66
C LEU A 35 18.27 17.86 3.27
N SER A 36 17.83 19.01 2.73
CA SER A 36 17.19 19.03 1.43
C SER A 36 18.12 18.24 0.52
N PRO A 37 17.72 17.05 0.03
CA PRO A 37 18.54 16.34 -0.92
C PRO A 37 18.83 17.34 -2.03
N PRO A 38 20.07 17.39 -2.58
CA PRO A 38 20.39 18.32 -3.65
C PRO A 38 19.25 18.27 -4.64
N ILE A 39 18.59 19.42 -4.87
CA ILE A 39 17.42 19.49 -5.74
C ILE A 39 17.91 18.88 -7.05
N PRO A 40 17.35 17.74 -7.49
CA PRO A 40 17.77 17.14 -8.73
C PRO A 40 17.64 18.20 -9.83
N PRO A 41 18.60 18.28 -10.76
CA PRO A 41 18.56 19.29 -11.82
C PRO A 41 17.26 19.23 -12.64
N GLU A 42 16.58 18.08 -12.60
CA GLU A 42 15.28 17.85 -13.19
C GLU A 42 14.35 17.21 -12.15
N ILE A 43 13.22 17.86 -11.86
CA ILE A 43 12.21 17.36 -10.92
C ILE A 43 11.41 16.26 -11.66
N PRO A 44 11.46 14.99 -11.20
CA PRO A 44 10.72 13.91 -11.83
C PRO A 44 9.21 14.17 -11.84
N THR A 45 8.54 13.65 -12.85
CA THR A 45 7.07 13.69 -12.87
C THR A 45 6.50 12.84 -11.72
N PRO A 46 5.26 13.10 -11.25
CA PRO A 46 4.62 12.27 -10.22
C PRO A 46 4.59 10.77 -10.56
N ALA A 47 4.49 10.43 -11.85
CA ALA A 47 4.55 9.07 -12.33
C ALA A 47 5.96 8.45 -12.19
N GLU A 48 7.02 9.23 -12.42
CA GLU A 48 8.40 8.77 -12.22
C GLU A 48 8.70 8.54 -10.74
N TYR A 49 8.25 9.43 -9.85
CA TYR A 49 8.33 9.20 -8.40
C TYR A 49 7.61 7.92 -7.99
N PHE A 50 6.41 7.69 -8.53
CA PHE A 50 5.67 6.47 -8.28
C PHE A 50 6.46 5.23 -8.71
N LYS A 51 7.10 5.25 -9.88
CA LYS A 51 7.94 4.14 -10.37
C LYS A 51 9.22 3.92 -9.57
N GLN A 52 9.77 4.96 -8.94
CA GLN A 52 10.89 4.80 -8.01
C GLN A 52 10.49 4.07 -6.73
N MET A 53 9.23 4.22 -6.30
CA MET A 53 8.68 3.51 -5.13
C MET A 53 8.16 2.12 -5.49
N PHE A 54 7.54 2.00 -6.67
CA PHE A 54 6.94 0.78 -7.19
C PHE A 54 7.57 0.41 -8.52
N ASP A 55 8.69 -0.30 -8.46
CA ASP A 55 9.39 -0.80 -9.64
C ASP A 55 8.62 -1.95 -10.31
N ASP A 56 8.86 -2.14 -11.61
CA ASP A 56 8.12 -3.10 -12.41
C ASP A 56 8.26 -4.53 -11.87
N ASN A 57 9.44 -4.91 -11.36
CA ASN A 57 9.67 -6.23 -10.76
C ASN A 57 8.82 -6.44 -9.50
N MET A 58 8.71 -5.43 -8.63
CA MET A 58 7.83 -5.53 -7.46
C MET A 58 6.37 -5.64 -7.89
N VAL A 59 5.93 -4.85 -8.88
CA VAL A 59 4.55 -4.92 -9.39
C VAL A 59 4.25 -6.30 -9.95
N GLU A 60 5.16 -6.89 -10.73
CA GLU A 60 5.02 -8.25 -11.25
C GLU A 60 4.98 -9.30 -10.13
N GLY A 61 5.82 -9.16 -9.11
CA GLY A 61 5.79 -10.00 -7.91
C GLY A 61 4.42 -9.93 -7.21
N LEU A 62 3.87 -8.73 -7.04
CA LEU A 62 2.54 -8.53 -6.44
C LEU A 62 1.43 -9.17 -7.28
N VAL A 63 1.50 -9.05 -8.61
CA VAL A 63 0.55 -9.69 -9.53
C VAL A 63 0.62 -11.21 -9.39
N PHE A 64 1.82 -11.78 -9.42
CA PHE A 64 2.03 -13.22 -9.30
C PHE A 64 1.47 -13.74 -7.96
N GLN A 65 1.85 -13.12 -6.84
CA GLN A 65 1.41 -13.54 -5.51
C GLN A 65 -0.11 -13.39 -5.32
N SER A 66 -0.70 -12.30 -5.82
CA SER A 66 -2.15 -12.07 -5.70
C SER A 66 -2.95 -13.11 -6.48
N ASN A 67 -2.53 -13.43 -7.71
CA ASN A 67 -3.19 -14.46 -8.51
C ASN A 67 -2.99 -15.86 -7.91
N LEU A 68 -1.80 -16.17 -7.40
CA LEU A 68 -1.50 -17.43 -6.74
C LEU A 68 -2.35 -17.61 -5.47
N TYR A 69 -2.43 -16.58 -4.63
CA TYR A 69 -3.22 -16.62 -3.40
C TYR A 69 -4.71 -16.84 -3.68
N ALA A 70 -5.25 -16.19 -4.71
CA ALA A 70 -6.64 -16.38 -5.15
C ALA A 70 -6.94 -17.82 -5.54
N MET A 71 -6.02 -18.42 -6.31
CA MET A 71 -6.10 -19.82 -6.71
C MET A 71 -6.01 -20.77 -5.51
N GLN A 72 -5.14 -20.48 -4.56
CA GLN A 72 -4.93 -21.33 -3.38
C GLN A 72 -6.08 -21.28 -2.37
N LYS A 73 -6.70 -20.10 -2.18
CA LYS A 73 -7.74 -19.91 -1.16
C LYS A 73 -9.14 -20.19 -1.66
N GLU A 74 -9.49 -19.65 -2.82
CA GLU A 74 -10.87 -19.67 -3.33
C GLU A 74 -10.99 -20.53 -4.59
N GLY A 75 -9.87 -21.02 -5.15
CA GLY A 75 -9.88 -21.74 -6.44
C GLY A 75 -10.20 -20.84 -7.63
N VAL A 76 -10.13 -19.52 -7.48
CA VAL A 76 -10.54 -18.54 -8.50
C VAL A 76 -9.33 -17.90 -9.17
N GLN A 77 -9.40 -17.77 -10.49
CA GLN A 77 -8.43 -17.00 -11.28
C GLN A 77 -8.79 -15.51 -11.24
N LEU A 78 -8.02 -14.74 -10.47
CA LEU A 78 -8.20 -13.29 -10.29
C LEU A 78 -7.85 -12.47 -11.55
N LYS A 79 -6.95 -13.02 -12.38
CA LYS A 79 -6.46 -12.45 -13.66
C LYS A 79 -5.99 -11.00 -13.55
N VAL A 80 -5.32 -10.67 -12.45
CA VAL A 80 -4.73 -9.34 -12.27
C VAL A 80 -3.60 -9.15 -13.27
N THR A 81 -3.53 -7.97 -13.88
CA THR A 81 -2.44 -7.55 -14.77
C THR A 81 -1.54 -6.52 -14.10
N SER A 82 -0.29 -6.36 -14.54
CA SER A 82 0.62 -5.33 -13.99
C SER A 82 0.05 -3.92 -14.11
N LYS A 83 -0.66 -3.64 -15.21
CA LYS A 83 -1.37 -2.35 -15.38
C LYS A 83 -2.45 -2.16 -14.32
N GLU A 84 -3.29 -3.17 -14.09
CA GLU A 84 -4.35 -3.12 -13.08
C GLU A 84 -3.76 -3.00 -11.66
N MET A 85 -2.66 -3.70 -11.37
CA MET A 85 -1.97 -3.60 -10.09
C MET A 85 -1.36 -2.21 -9.87
N GLY A 86 -0.76 -1.60 -10.90
CA GLY A 86 -0.30 -0.21 -10.83
C GLY A 86 -1.43 0.78 -10.56
N GLN A 87 -2.57 0.61 -11.22
CA GLN A 87 -3.79 1.42 -10.96
C GLN A 87 -4.28 1.24 -9.52
N PHE A 88 -4.32 0.00 -9.03
CA PHE A 88 -4.71 -0.33 -7.66
C PHE A 88 -3.83 0.38 -6.62
N LEU A 89 -2.50 0.31 -6.78
CA LEU A 89 -1.52 0.94 -5.90
C LEU A 89 -1.61 2.46 -5.94
N GLY A 90 -1.72 3.05 -7.14
CA GLY A 90 -1.90 4.49 -7.31
C GLY A 90 -3.17 5.01 -6.66
N ILE A 91 -4.29 4.27 -6.82
CA ILE A 91 -5.57 4.59 -6.18
C ILE A 91 -5.45 4.46 -4.65
N HIS A 92 -4.76 3.46 -4.12
CA HIS A 92 -4.50 3.34 -2.68
C HIS A 92 -3.72 4.53 -2.14
N MET A 93 -2.70 4.98 -2.87
CA MET A 93 -1.93 6.17 -2.50
C MET A 93 -2.81 7.43 -2.49
N LEU A 94 -3.63 7.62 -3.54
CA LEU A 94 -4.58 8.73 -3.64
C LEU A 94 -5.62 8.70 -2.51
N MET A 95 -6.17 7.54 -2.18
CA MET A 95 -7.12 7.40 -1.06
C MET A 95 -6.47 7.72 0.30
N GLY A 96 -5.16 7.50 0.45
CA GLY A 96 -4.42 7.91 1.65
C GLY A 96 -4.27 9.43 1.78
N ILE A 97 -4.20 10.15 0.65
CA ILE A 97 -4.12 11.61 0.60
C ILE A 97 -5.50 12.25 0.80
N ILE A 98 -6.53 11.67 0.19
CA ILE A 98 -7.89 12.19 0.21
C ILE A 98 -8.56 11.83 1.55
N LYS A 99 -8.90 12.86 2.33
CA LYS A 99 -9.66 12.69 3.58
C LYS A 99 -11.14 12.38 3.29
N LYS A 100 -11.48 11.11 3.09
CA LYS A 100 -12.87 10.61 3.06
C LYS A 100 -13.09 9.55 4.14
N SER A 101 -14.29 9.49 4.70
CA SER A 101 -14.59 8.60 5.84
C SER A 101 -14.75 7.14 5.42
N THR A 102 -15.11 6.87 4.16
CA THR A 102 -15.22 5.50 3.65
C THR A 102 -14.76 5.37 2.20
N ILE A 103 -14.22 4.20 1.84
CA ILE A 103 -13.80 3.88 0.47
C ILE A 103 -14.98 4.01 -0.51
N SER A 104 -16.18 3.56 -0.09
CA SER A 104 -17.40 3.58 -0.91
C SER A 104 -17.80 4.98 -1.38
N GLN A 105 -17.50 6.03 -0.64
CA GLN A 105 -17.84 7.42 -1.01
C GLN A 105 -17.18 7.85 -2.32
N HIS A 106 -16.02 7.30 -2.69
CA HIS A 106 -15.37 7.67 -3.95
C HIS A 106 -16.22 7.32 -5.19
N TRP A 107 -17.16 6.37 -5.07
CA TRP A 107 -18.08 5.94 -6.13
C TRP A 107 -19.51 6.49 -5.99
N ASP A 108 -19.80 7.23 -4.92
CA ASP A 108 -21.15 7.78 -4.72
C ASP A 108 -21.41 9.00 -5.60
N ARG A 109 -22.64 9.18 -6.09
CA ARG A 109 -22.98 10.24 -7.06
C ARG A 109 -22.64 11.64 -6.57
N ALA A 110 -22.86 11.92 -5.29
CA ALA A 110 -22.62 13.24 -4.71
C ALA A 110 -21.14 13.51 -4.39
N THR A 111 -20.32 12.47 -4.21
CA THR A 111 -18.93 12.61 -3.73
C THR A 111 -17.92 11.88 -4.63
N ARG A 112 -18.34 11.60 -5.88
CA ARG A 112 -17.60 10.84 -6.89
C ARG A 112 -16.26 11.51 -7.16
N PHE A 113 -15.19 10.74 -7.06
CA PHE A 113 -13.88 11.18 -7.45
C PHE A 113 -13.50 10.50 -8.77
N LEU A 114 -13.59 11.24 -9.88
CA LEU A 114 -13.50 10.70 -11.24
C LEU A 114 -12.20 9.90 -11.47
N PHE A 115 -11.06 10.42 -10.99
CA PHE A 115 -9.76 9.76 -11.11
C PHE A 115 -9.65 8.40 -10.41
N ILE A 116 -10.56 8.08 -9.51
CA ILE A 116 -10.63 6.77 -8.85
C ILE A 116 -11.78 5.95 -9.44
N ALA A 117 -12.97 6.55 -9.55
CA ALA A 117 -14.19 5.85 -9.89
C ALA A 117 -14.30 5.45 -11.37
N ASP A 118 -13.58 6.12 -12.26
CA ASP A 118 -13.54 5.80 -13.69
C ASP A 118 -12.43 4.80 -14.02
N VAL A 119 -11.41 4.67 -13.15
CA VAL A 119 -10.25 3.81 -13.38
C VAL A 119 -10.53 2.37 -12.96
N ILE A 120 -11.21 2.17 -11.82
CA ILE A 120 -11.57 0.84 -11.31
C ILE A 120 -12.98 0.86 -10.72
N SER A 121 -13.71 -0.24 -10.85
CA SER A 121 -15.01 -0.37 -10.18
C SER A 121 -14.80 -0.59 -8.68
N ARG A 122 -15.76 -0.10 -7.87
CA ARG A 122 -15.73 -0.28 -6.40
C ARG A 122 -15.59 -1.75 -6.01
N ASP A 123 -16.34 -2.61 -6.68
CA ASP A 123 -16.41 -4.02 -6.32
C ASP A 123 -15.11 -4.73 -6.72
N ARG A 124 -14.52 -4.37 -7.88
CA ARG A 124 -13.19 -4.86 -8.26
C ARG A 124 -12.11 -4.39 -7.29
N LEU A 125 -12.13 -3.13 -6.85
CA LEU A 125 -11.19 -2.63 -5.85
C LEU A 125 -11.29 -3.42 -4.53
N LYS A 126 -12.51 -3.70 -4.06
CA LYS A 126 -12.73 -4.51 -2.85
C LYS A 126 -12.20 -5.93 -3.01
N THR A 127 -12.44 -6.56 -4.16
CA THR A 127 -11.87 -7.87 -4.47
C THR A 127 -10.35 -7.84 -4.37
N LEU A 128 -9.69 -6.87 -5.02
CA LEU A 128 -8.23 -6.73 -4.95
C LEU A 128 -7.73 -6.50 -3.51
N GLN A 129 -8.43 -5.69 -2.70
CA GLN A 129 -8.07 -5.47 -1.30
C GLN A 129 -8.10 -6.76 -0.46
N ILE A 130 -9.06 -7.65 -0.72
CA ILE A 130 -9.19 -8.92 0.00
C ILE A 130 -8.00 -9.83 -0.30
N PHE A 131 -7.58 -9.94 -1.55
CA PHE A 131 -6.48 -10.83 -1.93
C PHE A 131 -5.11 -10.22 -1.66
N PHE A 132 -5.00 -8.89 -1.66
CA PHE A 132 -3.79 -8.17 -1.25
C PHE A 132 -3.58 -8.21 0.27
N SER A 133 -4.66 -8.06 1.04
CA SER A 133 -4.61 -8.17 2.50
C SER A 133 -4.67 -9.64 2.88
N CYS A 134 -3.54 -10.24 3.23
CA CYS A 134 -3.53 -11.58 3.82
C CYS A 134 -4.36 -11.57 5.11
N LYS A 135 -5.65 -11.88 5.01
CA LYS A 135 -6.48 -12.22 6.17
C LYS A 135 -6.01 -13.60 6.62
N ARG A 136 -5.06 -13.57 7.55
CA ARG A 136 -4.64 -14.72 8.34
C ARG A 136 -5.78 -15.23 9.21
#